data_AF-A0AA89BSY3-F1
#
_entry.id   AF-A0AA89BSY3-F1
#
_cell.length_a   1.000
_cell.length_b   1.000
_cell.length_c   1.000
_cell.angle_alpha   90.00
_cell.angle_beta   90.00
_cell.angle_gamma   90.00
#
_symmetry.space_group_name_H-M   'P 1'
#
loop_
_entity.id
_entity.type
_entity.pdbx_description
1 polymer ?
#
loop_
_entity_poly.entity_id
_entity_poly.type
_entity_poly.pdbx_seq_one_letter_code
_entity_poly.pdbx_strand_id
1 'polypeptide(L)'
;MGNPNFWDEFFLLKPNIPYVEAEFEKMTGEGLLVIKDNLNRLFYRAVTTLKEENPIRVVNAIYTLSALIRGVFRKNLGDFGFDVINLLIGFDSAEAVMQTLVENLNTILLGEKPAALKQQVLKFLMVLSTASDNISQNTLLEYIMINSLFESLIQILGTVSLRQTLGHDAILVLTLLVQYRKYESANPYIVKLSILDDELALTGYAQVVHGALLDFNRDYSTRSVETQVGWFSAFANMVGSMFVPDEKHVAAVRANDLVLLALYEAIHLNRNFMTALTHTHTASQPTTPPSSPTQQIEQPFQGKHEYTYMPINLIKIQLSICITCIEI
;
A
#
# COMPACT_ATOMS: atom_id res chain seq x y z
N MET A 1 16.18 32.72 -23.45
CA MET A 1 15.32 31.92 -24.36
C MET A 1 15.65 30.46 -24.09
N GLY A 2 14.71 29.71 -23.52
CA GLY A 2 14.96 28.35 -23.01
C GLY A 2 14.87 27.29 -24.10
N ASN A 3 15.63 26.20 -23.94
CA ASN A 3 15.55 25.01 -24.80
C ASN A 3 14.08 24.52 -24.88
N PRO A 4 13.44 24.46 -26.06
CA PRO A 4 12.07 24.01 -26.20
C PRO A 4 11.87 22.56 -25.72
N ASN A 5 12.93 21.75 -25.77
CA ASN A 5 12.94 20.34 -25.37
C ASN A 5 13.43 20.13 -23.93
N PHE A 6 13.56 21.19 -23.13
CA PHE A 6 14.12 21.09 -21.78
C PHE A 6 13.42 20.01 -20.94
N TRP A 7 12.08 19.99 -20.92
CA TRP A 7 11.32 19.04 -20.10
C TRP A 7 11.43 17.59 -20.61
N ASP A 8 11.46 17.45 -21.93
CA ASP A 8 11.63 16.18 -22.62
C ASP A 8 12.99 15.56 -22.31
N GLU A 9 14.04 16.38 -22.22
CA GLU A 9 15.38 15.97 -21.82
C GLU A 9 15.47 15.75 -20.31
N PHE A 10 14.84 16.62 -19.52
CA PHE A 10 14.86 16.57 -18.05
C PHE A 10 14.31 15.25 -17.52
N PHE A 11 13.16 14.79 -18.02
CA PHE A 11 12.55 13.54 -17.54
C PHE A 11 13.25 12.27 -18.07
N LEU A 12 14.22 12.38 -18.98
CA LEU A 12 15.12 11.26 -19.27
C LEU A 12 16.13 11.02 -18.15
N LEU A 13 16.42 12.05 -17.34
CA LEU A 13 17.35 11.95 -16.22
C LEU A 13 16.66 11.31 -15.02
N LYS A 14 17.33 10.31 -14.43
CA LYS A 14 16.88 9.70 -13.18
C LYS A 14 16.98 10.73 -12.05
N PRO A 15 15.88 11.06 -11.35
CA PRO A 15 15.92 12.01 -10.25
C PRO A 15 16.74 11.45 -9.10
N ASN A 16 17.62 12.29 -8.55
CA ASN A 16 18.36 11.97 -7.34
C ASN A 16 17.50 12.29 -6.11
N ILE A 17 16.65 11.32 -5.74
CA ILE A 17 15.67 11.47 -4.65
C ILE A 17 16.33 11.85 -3.31
N PRO A 18 17.42 11.19 -2.85
CA PRO A 18 18.10 11.58 -1.62
C PRO A 18 18.61 13.03 -1.64
N TYR A 19 19.14 13.48 -2.79
CA TYR A 19 19.60 14.86 -2.94
C TYR A 19 18.43 15.84 -2.86
N VAL A 20 17.33 15.58 -3.56
CA VAL A 20 16.15 16.46 -3.52
C VAL A 20 15.60 16.56 -2.10
N GLU A 21 15.45 15.44 -1.41
CA GLU A 21 14.97 15.41 -0.02
C GLU A 21 15.91 16.17 0.92
N ALA A 22 17.23 16.00 0.77
CA ALA A 22 18.22 16.76 1.54
C ALA A 22 18.19 18.27 1.25
N GLU A 23 17.94 18.68 0.01
CA GLU A 23 17.78 20.10 -0.33
C GLU A 23 16.50 20.69 0.29
N PHE A 24 15.39 19.95 0.26
CA PHE A 24 14.20 20.35 1.01
C PHE A 24 14.53 20.52 2.49
N GLU A 25 15.21 19.55 3.12
CA GLU A 25 15.58 19.63 4.55
C GLU A 25 16.43 20.85 4.90
N LYS A 26 17.31 21.32 4.00
CA LYS A 26 18.12 22.54 4.21
C LYS A 26 17.33 23.83 4.07
N MET A 27 16.23 23.84 3.31
CA MET A 27 15.49 25.06 3.03
C MET A 27 14.69 25.54 4.24
N THR A 28 14.68 26.86 4.43
CA THR A 28 13.73 27.52 5.34
C THR A 28 12.36 27.63 4.71
N GLY A 29 11.34 27.90 5.52
CA GLY A 29 10.00 28.16 5.03
C GLY A 29 9.92 29.32 4.03
N GLU A 30 10.63 30.42 4.29
CA GLU A 30 10.73 31.55 3.35
C GLU A 30 11.42 31.15 2.04
N GLY A 31 12.47 30.32 2.10
CA GLY A 31 13.17 29.81 0.92
C GLY A 31 12.23 28.98 0.02
N LEU A 32 11.32 28.21 0.62
CA LEU A 32 10.31 27.46 -0.12
C LEU A 32 9.33 28.37 -0.86
N LEU A 33 8.91 29.48 -0.24
CA LEU A 33 8.04 30.46 -0.89
C LEU A 33 8.72 31.11 -2.10
N VAL A 34 10.03 31.38 -2.03
CA VAL A 34 10.80 31.94 -3.15
C VAL A 34 10.84 31.01 -4.36
N ILE A 35 10.89 29.69 -4.14
CA ILE A 35 10.93 28.70 -5.23
C ILE A 35 9.55 28.13 -5.59
N LYS A 36 8.47 28.62 -4.97
CA LYS A 36 7.10 28.12 -5.16
C LYS A 36 6.73 27.96 -6.63
N ASP A 37 6.94 28.99 -7.45
CA ASP A 37 6.57 28.94 -8.87
C ASP A 37 7.34 27.87 -9.65
N ASN A 38 8.58 27.60 -9.24
CA ASN A 38 9.39 26.52 -9.81
C ASN A 38 8.84 25.14 -9.38
N LEU A 39 8.40 25.00 -8.13
CA LEU A 39 7.76 23.77 -7.62
C LEU A 39 6.43 23.51 -8.35
N ASN A 40 5.57 24.53 -8.45
CA ASN A 40 4.29 24.49 -9.18
C ASN A 40 4.53 24.04 -10.63
N ARG A 41 5.52 24.65 -11.31
CA ARG A 41 5.86 24.31 -12.69
C ARG A 41 6.41 22.89 -12.83
N LEU A 42 7.28 22.46 -11.93
CA LEU A 42 7.87 21.12 -11.94
C LEU A 42 6.81 20.04 -11.68
N PHE A 43 5.92 20.27 -10.70
CA PHE A 43 4.80 19.38 -10.39
C PHE A 43 3.88 19.25 -11.60
N TYR A 44 3.43 20.38 -12.15
CA TYR A 44 2.61 20.40 -13.36
C TYR A 44 3.26 19.63 -14.52
N ARG A 45 4.54 19.88 -14.79
CA ARG A 45 5.26 19.22 -15.89
C ARG A 45 5.37 17.71 -15.67
N ALA A 46 5.67 17.27 -14.44
CA ALA A 46 5.71 15.87 -14.10
C ALA A 46 4.34 15.20 -14.30
N VAL A 47 3.24 15.85 -13.88
CA VAL A 47 1.87 15.36 -14.15
C VAL A 47 1.62 15.23 -15.65
N THR A 48 1.98 16.24 -16.45
CA THR A 48 1.76 16.20 -17.90
C THR A 48 2.60 15.14 -18.62
N THR A 49 3.77 14.78 -18.08
CA THR A 49 4.65 13.75 -18.64
C THR A 49 4.11 12.33 -18.40
N LEU A 50 3.19 12.13 -17.44
CA LEU A 50 2.60 10.81 -17.20
C LEU A 50 1.81 10.25 -18.39
N LYS A 51 1.33 11.11 -19.28
CA LYS A 51 0.61 10.71 -20.51
C LYS A 51 1.54 10.26 -21.65
N GLU A 52 2.85 10.46 -21.51
CA GLU A 52 3.80 10.11 -22.56
C GLU A 52 3.94 8.59 -22.72
N GLU A 53 4.36 8.16 -23.91
CA GLU A 53 4.59 6.75 -24.19
C GLU A 53 5.91 6.25 -23.61
N ASN A 54 6.91 7.14 -23.51
CA ASN A 54 8.25 6.77 -23.07
C ASN A 54 8.24 6.36 -21.58
N PRO A 55 8.48 5.07 -21.27
CA PRO A 55 8.34 4.57 -19.90
C PRO A 55 9.40 5.15 -18.95
N ILE A 56 10.58 5.53 -19.44
CA ILE A 56 11.63 6.14 -18.60
C ILE A 56 11.16 7.50 -18.11
N ARG A 57 10.61 8.33 -19.01
CA ARG A 57 10.09 9.65 -18.65
C ARG A 57 8.95 9.56 -17.65
N VAL A 58 8.01 8.65 -17.89
CA VAL A 58 6.87 8.43 -16.99
C VAL A 58 7.35 8.00 -15.60
N VAL A 59 8.26 7.04 -15.49
CA VAL A 59 8.80 6.59 -14.20
C VAL A 59 9.55 7.72 -13.48
N ASN A 60 10.40 8.47 -14.19
CA ASN A 60 11.14 9.57 -13.59
C ASN A 60 10.23 10.72 -13.16
N ALA A 61 9.13 10.97 -13.88
CA ALA A 61 8.09 11.91 -13.47
C ALA A 61 7.39 11.46 -12.18
N ILE A 62 7.02 10.18 -12.06
CA ILE A 62 6.44 9.59 -10.83
C ILE A 62 7.40 9.76 -9.64
N TYR A 63 8.69 9.49 -9.83
CA TYR A 63 9.70 9.67 -8.79
C TYR A 63 9.88 11.14 -8.40
N THR A 64 9.84 12.04 -9.37
CA THR A 64 9.88 13.49 -9.12
C THR A 64 8.69 13.93 -8.28
N LEU A 65 7.46 13.53 -8.65
CA LEU A 65 6.25 13.81 -7.87
C LEU A 65 6.36 13.28 -6.43
N SER A 66 6.86 12.05 -6.27
CA SER A 66 7.08 11.44 -4.95
C SER A 66 8.03 12.27 -4.08
N ALA A 67 9.15 12.72 -4.64
CA ALA A 67 10.13 13.55 -3.92
C ALA A 67 9.56 14.92 -3.54
N LEU A 68 8.82 15.57 -4.45
CA LEU A 68 8.20 16.86 -4.18
C LEU A 68 7.19 16.79 -3.05
N ILE A 69 6.29 15.80 -3.09
CA ILE A 69 5.28 15.59 -2.04
C ILE A 69 5.97 15.33 -0.71
N ARG A 70 6.92 14.39 -0.63
CA ARG A 70 7.65 14.12 0.62
C ARG A 70 8.39 15.34 1.15
N GLY A 71 9.12 16.05 0.28
CA GLY A 71 9.90 17.23 0.66
C GLY A 71 9.04 18.34 1.25
N VAL A 72 7.90 18.63 0.63
CA VAL A 72 6.98 19.68 1.10
C VAL A 72 6.25 19.26 2.38
N PHE A 73 5.71 18.05 2.46
CA PHE A 73 4.99 17.60 3.66
C PHE A 73 5.91 17.56 4.89
N ARG A 74 7.15 17.07 4.75
CA ARG A 74 8.13 17.08 5.85
C ARG A 74 8.40 18.47 6.40
N LYS A 75 8.33 19.51 5.56
CA LYS A 75 8.52 20.91 5.97
C LYS A 75 7.29 21.53 6.60
N ASN A 76 6.10 21.03 6.28
CA ASN A 76 4.85 21.48 6.87
C ASN A 76 4.62 20.95 8.30
N LEU A 77 5.49 20.05 8.79
CA LEU A 77 5.44 19.52 10.16
C LEU A 77 6.14 20.43 11.20
N GLY A 78 6.63 21.62 10.80
CA GLY A 78 7.28 22.59 11.69
C GLY A 78 6.40 23.81 12.04
N ASP A 79 6.96 24.80 12.75
CA ASP A 79 6.28 26.03 13.22
C ASP A 79 5.71 26.95 12.11
N PHE A 80 5.89 26.59 10.86
CA PHE A 80 5.42 27.35 9.71
C PHE A 80 4.28 26.57 9.04
N GLY A 81 3.03 26.94 9.35
CA GLY A 81 1.85 26.34 8.75
C GLY A 81 1.74 26.70 7.26
N PHE A 82 2.39 25.93 6.40
CA PHE A 82 2.36 26.11 4.96
C PHE A 82 1.17 25.38 4.35
N ASP A 83 0.54 26.01 3.37
CA ASP A 83 -0.45 25.34 2.55
C ASP A 83 0.25 24.50 1.48
N VAL A 84 0.23 23.18 1.65
CA VAL A 84 0.87 22.21 0.75
C VAL A 84 0.33 22.30 -0.68
N ILE A 85 -0.97 22.52 -0.85
CA ILE A 85 -1.60 22.62 -2.16
C ILE A 85 -1.05 23.84 -2.88
N ASN A 86 -1.01 24.97 -2.19
CA ASN A 86 -0.47 26.20 -2.75
C ASN A 86 1.02 26.06 -3.13
N LEU A 87 1.81 25.42 -2.27
CA LEU A 87 3.25 25.28 -2.50
C LEU A 87 3.59 24.31 -3.64
N LEU A 88 2.86 23.21 -3.78
CA LEU A 88 3.12 22.20 -4.81
C LEU A 88 2.45 22.51 -6.14
N ILE A 89 1.25 23.07 -6.14
CA ILE A 89 0.40 23.15 -7.34
C ILE A 89 -0.08 24.58 -7.60
N GLY A 90 -0.37 25.33 -6.53
CA GLY A 90 -1.04 26.62 -6.59
C GLY A 90 -2.57 26.44 -6.58
N PHE A 91 -3.26 27.27 -5.80
CA PHE A 91 -4.71 27.12 -5.59
C PHE A 91 -5.52 27.19 -6.88
N ASP A 92 -5.19 28.12 -7.77
CA ASP A 92 -5.95 28.37 -9.00
C ASP A 92 -5.94 27.17 -9.97
N SER A 93 -4.91 26.33 -9.89
CA SER A 93 -4.71 25.18 -10.78
C SER A 93 -4.89 23.83 -10.10
N ALA A 94 -5.13 23.82 -8.77
CA ALA A 94 -5.09 22.61 -7.96
C ALA A 94 -6.09 21.54 -8.44
N GLU A 95 -7.34 21.94 -8.65
CA GLU A 95 -8.40 21.02 -9.09
C GLU A 95 -8.07 20.39 -10.46
N ALA A 96 -7.78 21.20 -11.47
CA ALA A 96 -7.51 20.72 -12.83
C ALA A 96 -6.25 19.84 -12.91
N VAL A 97 -5.18 20.21 -12.19
CA VAL A 97 -3.92 19.45 -12.19
C VAL A 97 -4.07 18.13 -11.43
N MET A 98 -4.77 18.13 -10.30
CA MET A 98 -5.01 16.91 -9.54
C MET A 98 -5.97 15.95 -10.25
N GLN A 99 -7.01 16.47 -10.91
CA GLN A 99 -7.86 15.66 -11.79
C GLN A 99 -7.02 14.99 -12.89
N THR A 100 -6.20 15.78 -13.60
CA THR A 100 -5.31 15.26 -14.66
C THR A 100 -4.35 14.20 -14.11
N LEU A 101 -3.82 14.40 -12.90
CA LEU A 101 -2.97 13.42 -12.22
C LEU A 101 -3.74 12.10 -12.04
N VAL A 102 -4.91 12.13 -11.40
CA VAL A 102 -5.68 10.90 -11.12
C VAL A 102 -6.09 10.18 -12.41
N GLU A 103 -6.51 10.91 -13.43
CA GLU A 103 -6.85 10.35 -14.75
C GLU A 103 -5.66 9.65 -15.42
N ASN A 104 -4.47 10.27 -15.36
CA ASN A 104 -3.25 9.67 -15.89
C ASN A 104 -2.85 8.40 -15.11
N LEU A 105 -2.99 8.40 -13.78
CA LEU A 105 -2.71 7.22 -12.96
C LEU A 105 -3.69 6.08 -13.26
N ASN A 106 -4.99 6.38 -13.36
CA ASN A 106 -6.00 5.41 -13.79
C ASN A 106 -5.64 4.83 -15.17
N THR A 107 -5.27 5.68 -16.13
CA THR A 107 -4.87 5.24 -17.48
C THR A 107 -3.67 4.29 -17.44
N ILE A 108 -2.66 4.57 -16.61
CA ILE A 108 -1.49 3.68 -16.44
C ILE A 108 -1.88 2.35 -15.78
N LEU A 109 -2.72 2.38 -14.74
CA LEU A 109 -3.12 1.18 -14.00
C LEU A 109 -4.04 0.26 -14.82
N LEU A 110 -4.96 0.85 -15.60
CA LEU A 110 -5.92 0.11 -16.44
C LEU A 110 -5.30 -0.32 -17.78
N GLY A 111 -4.42 0.49 -18.35
CA GLY A 111 -3.86 0.28 -19.68
C GLY A 111 -2.85 -0.87 -19.78
N GLU A 112 -2.38 -1.11 -21.01
CA GLU A 112 -1.39 -2.14 -21.34
C GLU A 112 0.05 -1.70 -21.04
N LYS A 113 0.27 -1.14 -19.85
CA LYS A 113 1.61 -0.75 -19.36
C LYS A 113 2.26 -1.92 -18.61
N PRO A 114 3.61 -2.03 -18.60
CA PRO A 114 4.30 -3.08 -17.86
C PRO A 114 3.96 -3.07 -16.37
N ALA A 115 3.85 -4.24 -15.75
CA ALA A 115 3.54 -4.38 -14.32
C ALA A 115 4.51 -3.58 -13.42
N ALA A 116 5.79 -3.51 -13.80
CA ALA A 116 6.79 -2.71 -13.09
C ALA A 116 6.43 -1.21 -13.03
N LEU A 117 5.86 -0.64 -14.09
CA LEU A 117 5.40 0.75 -14.11
C LEU A 117 4.13 0.92 -13.27
N LYS A 118 3.17 0.00 -13.38
CA LYS A 118 1.97 -0.01 -12.52
C LYS A 118 2.35 -0.07 -11.03
N GLN A 119 3.38 -0.84 -10.68
CA GLN A 119 3.91 -0.90 -9.33
C GLN A 119 4.46 0.46 -8.86
N GLN A 120 5.14 1.22 -9.73
CA GLN A 120 5.60 2.57 -9.36
C GLN A 120 4.42 3.53 -9.12
N VAL A 121 3.33 3.39 -9.86
CA VAL A 121 2.10 4.16 -9.59
C VAL A 121 1.52 3.82 -8.21
N LEU A 122 1.39 2.54 -7.86
CA LEU A 122 0.88 2.15 -6.54
C LEU A 122 1.81 2.64 -5.41
N LYS A 123 3.12 2.56 -5.60
CA LYS A 123 4.11 3.13 -4.65
C LYS A 123 3.98 4.64 -4.51
N PHE A 124 3.77 5.35 -5.61
CA PHE A 124 3.48 6.78 -5.56
C PHE A 124 2.19 7.08 -4.80
N LEU A 125 1.12 6.31 -5.01
CA LEU A 125 -0.13 6.47 -4.28
C LEU A 125 0.02 6.21 -2.79
N MET A 126 0.84 5.23 -2.39
CA MET A 126 1.20 5.04 -0.99
C MET A 126 1.92 6.27 -0.43
N VAL A 127 2.94 6.78 -1.13
CA VAL A 127 3.69 7.98 -0.73
C VAL A 127 2.77 9.20 -0.60
N LEU A 128 1.86 9.39 -1.55
CA LEU A 128 0.88 10.46 -1.52
C LEU A 128 -0.04 10.33 -0.31
N SER A 129 -0.52 9.13 -0.02
CA SER A 129 -1.48 8.88 1.07
C SER A 129 -0.84 9.03 2.44
N THR A 130 0.40 8.58 2.61
CA THR A 130 1.15 8.60 3.87
C THR A 130 2.08 9.81 3.97
N ALA A 131 1.84 10.87 3.20
CA ALA A 131 2.68 12.07 3.24
C ALA A 131 2.53 12.86 4.54
N SER A 132 1.34 12.80 5.16
CA SER A 132 1.03 13.34 6.48
C SER A 132 1.09 12.23 7.54
N ASP A 133 1.53 12.57 8.76
CA ASP A 133 1.51 11.65 9.91
C ASP A 133 0.08 11.20 10.26
N ASN A 134 -0.88 12.11 10.09
CA ASN A 134 -2.29 11.81 10.17
C ASN A 134 -2.92 11.85 8.76
N ILE A 135 -3.42 10.70 8.31
CA ILE A 135 -4.05 10.57 7.00
C ILE A 135 -5.25 11.50 6.81
N SER A 136 -6.07 11.74 7.85
CA SER A 136 -7.23 12.65 7.79
C SER A 136 -6.85 14.11 7.52
N GLN A 137 -5.61 14.50 7.84
CA GLN A 137 -5.09 15.86 7.62
C GLN A 137 -4.48 16.05 6.23
N ASN A 138 -4.31 14.98 5.46
CA ASN A 138 -3.76 15.06 4.12
C ASN A 138 -4.81 15.60 3.12
N THR A 139 -4.82 16.91 2.90
CA THR A 139 -5.78 17.57 2.03
C THR A 139 -5.63 17.19 0.55
N LEU A 140 -4.48 16.67 0.11
CA LEU A 140 -4.34 16.16 -1.26
C LEU A 140 -5.23 14.94 -1.53
N LEU A 141 -5.57 14.17 -0.50
CA LEU A 141 -6.46 13.01 -0.65
C LEU A 141 -7.89 13.41 -0.98
N GLU A 142 -8.33 14.64 -0.69
CA GLU A 142 -9.65 15.12 -1.11
C GLU A 142 -9.82 15.02 -2.63
N TYR A 143 -8.79 15.36 -3.40
CA TYR A 143 -8.81 15.22 -4.86
C TYR A 143 -8.85 13.75 -5.33
N ILE A 144 -8.26 12.83 -4.55
CA ILE A 144 -8.34 11.38 -4.83
C ILE A 144 -9.73 10.83 -4.52
N MET A 145 -10.40 11.36 -3.48
CA MET A 145 -11.79 11.01 -3.16
C MET A 145 -12.75 11.45 -4.28
N ILE A 146 -12.55 12.64 -4.83
CA ILE A 146 -13.37 13.19 -5.92
C ILE A 146 -13.17 12.41 -7.22
N ASN A 147 -11.93 12.22 -7.66
CA ASN A 147 -11.64 11.65 -8.98
C ASN A 147 -11.60 10.12 -9.00
N SER A 148 -11.40 9.48 -7.85
CA SER A 148 -11.46 8.03 -7.60
C SER A 148 -10.49 7.15 -8.43
N LEU A 149 -9.76 6.28 -7.73
CA LEU A 149 -8.91 5.21 -8.27
C LEU A 149 -9.51 3.81 -8.03
N PHE A 150 -10.71 3.75 -7.44
CA PHE A 150 -11.32 2.51 -6.94
C PHE A 150 -11.36 1.39 -7.99
N GLU A 151 -11.92 1.66 -9.18
CA GLU A 151 -12.07 0.64 -10.23
C GLU A 151 -10.73 0.06 -10.68
N SER A 152 -9.69 0.90 -10.77
CA SER A 152 -8.34 0.43 -11.12
C SER A 152 -7.76 -0.50 -10.07
N LEU A 153 -7.99 -0.22 -8.78
CA LEU A 153 -7.54 -1.10 -7.69
C LEU A 153 -8.31 -2.42 -7.69
N ILE A 154 -9.63 -2.37 -7.87
CA ILE A 154 -10.47 -3.58 -7.95
C ILE A 154 -10.10 -4.44 -9.16
N GLN A 155 -9.85 -3.85 -10.33
CA GLN A 155 -9.42 -4.60 -11.51
C GLN A 155 -8.07 -5.32 -11.30
N ILE A 156 -7.13 -4.68 -10.59
CA ILE A 156 -5.85 -5.33 -10.21
C ILE A 156 -6.11 -6.56 -9.34
N LEU A 157 -7.04 -6.47 -8.38
CA LEU A 157 -7.39 -7.58 -7.50
C LEU A 157 -8.15 -8.68 -8.24
N GLY A 158 -9.04 -8.35 -9.17
CA GLY A 158 -9.78 -9.32 -9.98
C GLY A 158 -8.90 -10.08 -10.99
N THR A 159 -7.84 -9.43 -11.50
CA THR A 159 -6.98 -10.00 -12.53
C THR A 159 -5.85 -10.86 -11.93
N VAL A 160 -5.85 -12.17 -12.17
CA VAL A 160 -4.90 -13.13 -11.54
C VAL A 160 -3.43 -12.73 -11.71
N SER A 161 -2.99 -12.38 -12.92
CA SER A 161 -1.60 -12.03 -13.23
C SER A 161 -1.15 -10.73 -12.55
N LEU A 162 -2.03 -9.73 -12.50
CA LEU A 162 -1.75 -8.46 -11.81
C LEU A 162 -1.80 -8.65 -10.30
N ARG A 163 -2.77 -9.40 -9.78
CA ARG A 163 -2.92 -9.68 -8.35
C ARG A 163 -1.66 -10.28 -7.73
N GLN A 164 -1.02 -11.23 -8.42
CA GLN A 164 0.21 -11.87 -7.92
C GLN A 164 1.38 -10.90 -7.74
N THR A 165 1.45 -9.84 -8.53
CA THR A 165 2.59 -8.91 -8.56
C THR A 165 2.29 -7.57 -7.91
N LEU A 166 1.04 -7.12 -7.96
CA LEU A 166 0.58 -5.78 -7.56
C LEU A 166 -0.49 -5.82 -6.47
N GLY A 167 -1.08 -6.99 -6.19
CA GLY A 167 -2.24 -7.12 -5.30
C GLY A 167 -1.95 -6.61 -3.90
N HIS A 168 -0.75 -6.88 -3.37
CA HIS A 168 -0.33 -6.38 -2.06
C HIS A 168 -0.35 -4.85 -2.00
N ASP A 169 0.33 -4.19 -2.93
CA ASP A 169 0.36 -2.71 -2.97
C ASP A 169 -1.04 -2.13 -3.22
N ALA A 170 -1.89 -2.81 -4.01
CA ALA A 170 -3.26 -2.40 -4.28
C ALA A 170 -4.16 -2.45 -3.03
N ILE A 171 -4.07 -3.52 -2.21
CA ILE A 171 -4.85 -3.59 -0.96
C ILE A 171 -4.41 -2.52 0.04
N LEU A 172 -3.11 -2.21 0.10
CA LEU A 172 -2.59 -1.19 1.01
C LEU A 172 -3.10 0.19 0.62
N VAL A 173 -3.03 0.54 -0.67
CA VAL A 173 -3.58 1.81 -1.19
C VAL A 173 -5.08 1.88 -0.92
N LEU A 174 -5.84 0.82 -1.24
CA LEU A 174 -7.28 0.78 -0.98
C LEU A 174 -7.60 0.99 0.50
N THR A 175 -6.85 0.34 1.39
CA THR A 175 -7.03 0.45 2.84
C THR A 175 -6.75 1.86 3.34
N LEU A 176 -5.64 2.48 2.90
CA LEU A 176 -5.34 3.87 3.23
C LEU A 176 -6.46 4.82 2.78
N LEU A 177 -6.99 4.63 1.58
CA LEU A 177 -8.08 5.46 1.05
C LEU A 177 -9.39 5.24 1.82
N VAL A 178 -9.69 4.02 2.26
CA VAL A 178 -10.83 3.72 3.16
C VAL A 178 -10.69 4.41 4.52
N GLN A 179 -9.46 4.53 5.03
CA GLN A 179 -9.20 5.16 6.34
C GLN A 179 -9.27 6.69 6.33
N TYR A 180 -9.14 7.33 5.17
CA TYR A 180 -9.18 8.79 5.07
C TYR A 180 -10.51 9.36 5.59
N ARG A 181 -10.45 10.16 6.68
CA ARG A 181 -11.62 10.82 7.30
C ARG A 181 -12.82 9.88 7.53
N LYS A 182 -12.56 8.60 7.77
CA LYS A 182 -13.58 7.54 7.90
C LYS A 182 -14.71 7.88 8.88
N TYR A 183 -14.38 8.58 9.97
CA TYR A 183 -15.33 8.94 11.03
C TYR A 183 -15.75 10.42 10.99
N GLU A 184 -15.16 11.22 10.10
CA GLU A 184 -15.38 12.67 10.02
C GLU A 184 -16.28 13.06 8.85
N SER A 185 -16.27 12.28 7.76
CA SER A 185 -17.01 12.61 6.54
C SER A 185 -17.40 11.35 5.75
N ALA A 186 -18.30 11.52 4.78
CA ALA A 186 -18.69 10.43 3.89
C ALA A 186 -17.52 10.06 2.96
N ASN A 187 -16.91 8.90 3.19
CA ASN A 187 -15.83 8.40 2.36
C ASN A 187 -16.38 7.55 1.20
N PRO A 188 -16.14 7.91 -0.07
CA PRO A 188 -16.66 7.18 -1.22
C PRO A 188 -16.08 5.77 -1.37
N TYR A 189 -14.85 5.51 -0.90
CA TYR A 189 -14.24 4.18 -0.94
C TYR A 189 -14.91 3.21 0.04
N ILE A 190 -15.40 3.71 1.20
CA ILE A 190 -16.21 2.92 2.12
C ILE A 190 -17.50 2.47 1.43
N VAL A 191 -18.21 3.41 0.81
CA VAL A 191 -19.47 3.13 0.11
C VAL A 191 -19.23 2.14 -1.03
N LYS A 192 -18.27 2.42 -1.91
CA LYS A 192 -17.94 1.55 -3.06
C LYS A 192 -17.52 0.15 -2.61
N LEU A 193 -16.67 0.03 -1.59
CA LEU A 193 -16.27 -1.28 -1.07
C LEU A 193 -17.44 -2.03 -0.45
N SER A 194 -18.37 -1.35 0.23
CA SER A 194 -19.51 -2.00 0.87
C SER A 194 -20.52 -2.61 -0.11
N ILE A 195 -20.65 -2.02 -1.30
CA ILE A 195 -21.57 -2.49 -2.35
C ILE A 195 -20.89 -3.34 -3.43
N LEU A 196 -19.56 -3.54 -3.34
CA LEU A 196 -18.81 -4.33 -4.32
C LEU A 196 -19.34 -5.77 -4.37
N ASP A 197 -19.72 -6.22 -5.55
CA ASP A 197 -20.29 -7.55 -5.81
C ASP A 197 -19.45 -8.38 -6.80
N ASP A 198 -18.32 -7.85 -7.27
CA ASP A 198 -17.36 -8.59 -8.09
C ASP A 198 -16.69 -9.70 -7.26
N GLU A 199 -17.18 -10.93 -7.42
CA GLU A 199 -16.68 -12.12 -6.74
C GLU A 199 -15.20 -12.41 -7.06
N LEU A 200 -14.73 -12.12 -8.28
CA LEU A 200 -13.34 -12.36 -8.66
C LEU A 200 -12.41 -11.39 -7.93
N ALA A 201 -12.81 -10.12 -7.85
CA ALA A 201 -12.05 -9.11 -7.13
C ALA A 201 -12.06 -9.35 -5.61
N LEU A 202 -13.21 -9.72 -5.02
CA LEU A 202 -13.31 -10.04 -3.59
C LEU A 202 -12.50 -11.29 -3.24
N THR A 203 -12.57 -12.34 -4.06
CA THR A 203 -11.73 -13.54 -3.90
C THR A 203 -10.26 -13.19 -4.05
N GLY A 204 -9.93 -12.33 -5.02
CA GLY A 204 -8.58 -11.83 -5.21
C GLY A 204 -8.05 -11.07 -4.00
N TYR A 205 -8.84 -10.16 -3.43
CA TYR A 205 -8.52 -9.46 -2.20
C TYR A 205 -8.23 -10.49 -1.08
N ALA A 206 -9.15 -11.42 -0.83
CA ALA A 206 -8.98 -12.45 0.20
C ALA A 206 -7.70 -13.28 0.01
N GLN A 207 -7.34 -13.63 -1.23
CA GLN A 207 -6.10 -14.34 -1.54
C GLN A 207 -4.85 -13.53 -1.20
N VAL A 208 -4.83 -12.23 -1.50
CA VAL A 208 -3.70 -11.35 -1.19
C VAL A 208 -3.51 -11.24 0.32
N VAL A 209 -4.58 -10.98 1.06
CA VAL A 209 -4.54 -10.89 2.53
C VAL A 209 -4.08 -12.22 3.13
N HIS A 210 -4.62 -13.34 2.65
CA HIS A 210 -4.22 -14.66 3.11
C HIS A 210 -2.73 -14.92 2.87
N GLY A 211 -2.22 -14.64 1.67
CA GLY A 211 -0.80 -14.79 1.34
C GLY A 211 0.09 -13.95 2.24
N ALA A 212 -0.26 -12.67 2.44
CA ALA A 212 0.50 -11.77 3.30
C ALA A 212 0.52 -12.22 4.78
N LEU A 213 -0.61 -12.71 5.30
CA LEU A 213 -0.68 -13.25 6.67
C LEU A 213 0.07 -14.58 6.82
N LEU A 214 0.09 -15.43 5.79
CA LEU A 214 0.90 -16.64 5.78
C LEU A 214 2.39 -16.32 5.82
N ASP A 215 2.83 -15.36 4.98
CA ASP A 215 4.21 -14.90 4.97
C ASP A 215 4.60 -14.30 6.33
N PHE A 216 3.72 -13.49 6.94
CA PHE A 216 3.91 -12.97 8.29
C PHE A 216 4.08 -14.08 9.33
N ASN A 217 3.19 -15.08 9.33
CA ASN A 217 3.26 -16.20 10.27
C ASN A 217 4.54 -17.02 10.08
N ARG A 218 4.99 -17.22 8.83
CA ARG A 218 6.26 -17.91 8.52
C ARG A 218 7.45 -17.13 9.03
N ASP A 219 7.48 -15.82 8.79
CA ASP A 219 8.55 -14.93 9.25
C ASP A 219 8.61 -14.88 10.78
N TYR A 220 7.45 -14.80 11.44
CA TYR A 220 7.35 -14.84 12.90
C TYR A 220 7.85 -16.17 13.47
N SER A 221 7.45 -17.30 12.86
CA SER A 221 7.90 -18.64 13.27
C SER A 221 9.41 -18.79 13.13
N THR A 222 9.99 -18.30 12.04
CA THR A 222 11.44 -18.33 11.82
C THR A 222 12.19 -17.49 12.86
N ARG A 223 11.71 -16.28 13.15
CA ARG A 223 12.31 -15.38 14.14
C ARG A 223 12.20 -15.89 15.57
N SER A 224 11.09 -16.53 15.94
CA SER A 224 10.94 -17.12 17.29
C SER A 224 11.92 -18.28 17.49
N VAL A 225 12.17 -19.09 16.46
CA VAL A 225 13.20 -20.15 16.49
C VAL A 225 14.61 -19.55 16.53
N GLU A 226 14.92 -18.53 15.74
CA GLU A 226 16.22 -17.85 15.78
C GLU A 226 16.48 -17.14 17.12
N THR A 227 15.47 -16.53 17.74
CA THR A 227 15.59 -15.93 19.08
C THR A 227 15.86 -17.01 20.14
N GLN A 228 15.25 -18.18 19.99
CA GLN A 228 15.50 -19.39 20.80
C GLN A 228 16.82 -20.12 20.46
N VAL A 229 17.56 -19.72 19.42
CA VAL A 229 18.92 -20.22 19.14
C VAL A 229 19.96 -19.14 19.47
N GLY A 230 19.57 -17.87 19.34
CA GLY A 230 20.38 -16.66 19.54
C GLY A 230 20.60 -16.29 20.99
N TRP A 231 19.67 -16.59 21.91
CA TRP A 231 19.93 -16.41 23.34
C TRP A 231 21.09 -17.28 23.85
N PHE A 232 21.25 -18.53 23.39
CA PHE A 232 22.38 -19.38 23.80
C PHE A 232 23.72 -18.96 23.18
N SER A 233 23.72 -18.34 22.00
CA SER A 233 24.96 -17.86 21.35
C SER A 233 25.32 -16.41 21.72
N ALA A 234 24.34 -15.56 22.04
CA ALA A 234 24.56 -14.18 22.50
C ALA A 234 25.18 -14.12 23.89
N PHE A 235 24.89 -15.07 24.79
CA PHE A 235 25.59 -15.17 26.08
C PHE A 235 27.11 -15.34 25.94
N ALA A 236 27.62 -15.83 24.79
CA ALA A 236 29.05 -15.98 24.54
C ALA A 236 29.72 -14.72 23.94
N ASN A 237 28.96 -13.75 23.40
CA ASN A 237 29.48 -12.56 22.73
C ASN A 237 28.97 -11.22 23.30
N MET A 238 28.26 -11.25 24.43
CA MET A 238 27.64 -10.07 25.04
C MET A 238 28.62 -9.25 25.89
N VAL A 239 29.31 -8.30 25.27
CA VAL A 239 29.49 -6.94 25.85
C VAL A 239 29.43 -5.93 24.69
N GLY A 240 28.33 -5.18 24.57
CA GLY A 240 28.45 -3.80 24.10
C GLY A 240 27.58 -3.25 22.96
N SER A 241 26.67 -3.98 22.31
CA SER A 241 25.84 -3.34 21.27
C SER A 241 24.51 -4.06 20.97
N MET A 242 23.44 -3.74 21.69
CA MET A 242 22.09 -4.12 21.25
C MET A 242 21.03 -3.17 21.78
N PHE A 243 21.01 -1.93 21.29
CA PHE A 243 19.83 -1.06 21.38
C PHE A 243 19.81 -0.09 20.19
N VAL A 244 19.65 -0.64 19.00
CA VAL A 244 19.19 0.10 17.81
C VAL A 244 18.19 -0.81 17.11
N PRO A 245 16.88 -0.51 17.11
CA PRO A 245 15.93 -1.24 16.28
C PRO A 245 16.25 -0.95 14.81
N ASP A 246 16.47 -1.99 14.01
CA ASP A 246 16.69 -1.87 12.57
C ASP A 246 15.43 -1.26 11.90
N GLU A 247 15.56 -0.20 11.12
CA GLU A 247 14.42 0.51 10.47
C GLU A 247 13.55 -0.44 9.63
N LYS A 248 14.16 -1.48 9.07
CA LYS A 248 13.49 -2.54 8.32
C LYS A 248 12.49 -3.33 9.17
N HIS A 249 12.77 -3.52 10.46
CA HIS A 249 11.85 -4.19 11.38
C HIS A 249 10.59 -3.35 11.63
N VAL A 250 10.75 -2.03 11.80
CA VAL A 250 9.63 -1.11 12.02
C VAL A 250 8.74 -1.04 10.77
N ALA A 251 9.34 -0.98 9.58
CA ALA A 251 8.60 -0.97 8.32
C ALA A 251 7.81 -2.26 8.08
N ALA A 252 8.41 -3.43 8.36
CA ALA A 252 7.73 -4.71 8.21
C ALA A 252 6.54 -4.85 9.17
N VAL A 253 6.70 -4.48 10.44
CA VAL A 253 5.60 -4.51 11.43
C VAL A 253 4.43 -3.63 10.98
N ARG A 254 4.70 -2.39 10.56
CA ARG A 254 3.66 -1.46 10.07
C ARG A 254 2.94 -1.96 8.82
N ALA A 255 3.64 -2.63 7.90
CA ALA A 255 3.01 -3.21 6.72
C ALA A 255 2.03 -4.34 7.10
N ASN A 256 2.38 -5.15 8.11
CA ASN A 256 1.51 -6.20 8.62
C ASN A 256 0.27 -5.62 9.34
N ASP A 257 0.42 -4.52 10.06
CA ASP A 257 -0.69 -3.80 10.69
C ASP A 257 -1.70 -3.33 9.63
N LEU A 258 -1.22 -2.84 8.48
CA LEU A 258 -2.09 -2.42 7.39
C LEU A 258 -2.80 -3.59 6.69
N VAL A 259 -2.18 -4.77 6.59
CA VAL A 259 -2.84 -5.97 6.05
C VAL A 259 -3.94 -6.48 7.00
N LEU A 260 -3.70 -6.46 8.31
CA LEU A 260 -4.71 -6.81 9.30
C LEU A 260 -5.87 -5.81 9.29
N LEU A 261 -5.57 -4.51 9.13
CA LEU A 261 -6.58 -3.48 8.95
C LEU A 261 -7.37 -3.70 7.65
N ALA A 262 -6.69 -4.04 6.55
CA ALA A 262 -7.33 -4.37 5.28
C ALA A 262 -8.35 -5.53 5.43
N LEU A 263 -7.96 -6.59 6.14
CA LEU A 263 -8.85 -7.71 6.47
C LEU A 263 -10.05 -7.25 7.30
N TYR A 264 -9.80 -6.47 8.36
CA TYR A 264 -10.83 -5.95 9.24
C TYR A 264 -11.85 -5.11 8.46
N GLU A 265 -11.39 -4.16 7.65
CA GLU A 265 -12.25 -3.30 6.84
C GLU A 265 -13.04 -4.10 5.80
N ALA A 266 -12.40 -5.04 5.10
CA ALA A 266 -13.10 -5.84 4.09
C ALA A 266 -14.24 -6.68 4.69
N ILE A 267 -14.01 -7.30 5.86
CA ILE A 267 -15.04 -8.07 6.58
C ILE A 267 -16.19 -7.17 7.05
N HIS A 268 -15.88 -6.00 7.61
CA HIS A 268 -16.90 -5.12 8.20
C HIS A 268 -17.70 -4.36 7.14
N LEU A 269 -17.06 -3.97 6.05
CA LEU A 269 -17.70 -3.17 5.01
C LEU A 269 -18.48 -4.02 4.02
N ASN A 270 -17.98 -5.20 3.64
CA ASN A 270 -18.56 -5.98 2.55
C ASN A 270 -19.08 -7.34 3.03
N ARG A 271 -20.41 -7.51 2.99
CA ARG A 271 -21.09 -8.76 3.39
C ARG A 271 -20.70 -9.99 2.56
N ASN A 272 -20.30 -9.79 1.30
CA ASN A 272 -19.93 -10.87 0.38
C ASN A 272 -18.48 -11.34 0.62
N PHE A 273 -17.66 -10.53 1.30
CA PHE A 273 -16.26 -10.83 1.54
C PHE A 273 -16.07 -12.08 2.41
N MET A 274 -16.95 -12.32 3.38
CA MET A 274 -16.91 -13.54 4.21
C MET A 274 -17.03 -14.81 3.37
N THR A 275 -17.93 -14.80 2.38
CA THR A 275 -18.11 -15.92 1.44
C THR A 275 -16.83 -16.13 0.63
N ALA A 276 -16.25 -15.06 0.06
CA ALA A 276 -15.00 -15.12 -0.67
C ALA A 276 -13.83 -15.68 0.19
N LEU A 277 -13.72 -15.26 1.46
CA LEU A 277 -12.71 -15.74 2.41
C LEU A 277 -12.86 -17.24 2.71
N THR A 278 -14.09 -17.77 2.77
CA THR A 278 -14.30 -19.21 3.00
C THR A 278 -13.97 -20.05 1.76
N HIS A 279 -14.17 -19.50 0.55
CA HIS A 279 -13.89 -20.22 -0.70
C HIS A 279 -12.41 -20.29 -1.07
N THR A 280 -11.56 -19.37 -0.57
CA THR A 280 -10.11 -19.46 -0.77
C THR A 280 -9.48 -20.67 -0.08
N HIS A 281 -10.13 -21.24 0.95
CA HIS A 281 -9.69 -22.44 1.66
C HIS A 281 -10.01 -23.77 0.95
N THR A 282 -10.96 -23.77 0.02
CA THR A 282 -11.23 -24.95 -0.81
C THR A 282 -10.19 -25.03 -1.93
N ALA A 283 -9.02 -25.58 -1.60
CA ALA A 283 -8.18 -26.20 -2.61
C ALA A 283 -9.07 -27.20 -3.35
N SER A 284 -9.31 -26.96 -4.63
CA SER A 284 -9.99 -27.88 -5.52
C SER A 284 -9.16 -29.15 -5.62
N GLN A 285 -9.45 -30.11 -4.74
CA GLN A 285 -9.03 -31.48 -4.96
C GLN A 285 -9.68 -31.93 -6.27
N PRO A 286 -8.91 -32.45 -7.25
CA PRO A 286 -9.51 -32.99 -8.45
C PRO A 286 -10.41 -34.17 -8.05
N THR A 287 -11.70 -34.00 -8.24
CA THR A 287 -12.73 -35.00 -7.98
C THR A 287 -12.51 -36.20 -8.90
N THR A 288 -11.97 -37.29 -8.37
CA THR A 288 -12.18 -38.61 -8.95
C THR A 288 -13.48 -39.19 -8.35
N PRO A 289 -14.34 -39.83 -9.17
CA PRO A 289 -15.66 -40.26 -8.74
C PRO A 289 -15.59 -41.47 -7.77
N PRO A 290 -16.58 -41.65 -6.87
CA PRO A 290 -16.52 -42.66 -5.82
C PRO A 290 -16.81 -44.05 -6.39
N SER A 291 -15.97 -45.03 -6.04
CA SER A 291 -16.27 -46.46 -6.22
C SER A 291 -16.78 -47.03 -4.89
N SER A 292 -17.86 -47.80 -4.97
CA SER A 292 -18.61 -48.42 -3.87
C SER A 292 -17.79 -49.39 -2.99
N PRO A 293 -18.29 -49.78 -1.79
CA PRO A 293 -17.45 -50.26 -0.70
C PRO A 293 -17.31 -51.79 -0.66
N THR A 294 -16.10 -52.27 -0.33
CA THR A 294 -15.89 -53.64 0.17
C THR A 294 -15.06 -53.59 1.45
N GLN A 295 -15.56 -54.24 2.49
CA GLN A 295 -15.01 -54.31 3.85
C GLN A 295 -13.77 -55.21 3.96
N GLN A 296 -13.08 -55.07 5.12
CA GLN A 296 -12.15 -56.00 5.80
C GLN A 296 -10.66 -55.80 5.47
N ILE A 297 -9.67 -55.68 6.38
CA ILE A 297 -9.49 -56.04 7.80
C ILE A 297 -8.38 -55.13 8.41
N GLU A 298 -8.48 -54.79 9.70
CA GLU A 298 -7.45 -54.11 10.51
C GLU A 298 -6.20 -54.98 10.75
N GLN A 299 -5.01 -54.37 10.74
CA GLN A 299 -4.00 -54.47 11.82
C GLN A 299 -2.86 -53.43 11.63
N PRO A 300 -2.12 -53.07 12.70
CA PRO A 300 -1.78 -51.69 12.99
C PRO A 300 -0.34 -51.33 12.65
N PHE A 301 -0.11 -50.08 12.22
CA PHE A 301 1.21 -49.47 12.39
C PHE A 301 1.09 -47.98 12.70
N GLN A 302 1.94 -47.59 13.64
CA GLN A 302 1.97 -46.33 14.35
C GLN A 302 2.44 -45.18 13.46
N GLY A 303 1.76 -44.04 13.60
CA GLY A 303 2.17 -42.75 13.08
C GLY A 303 1.28 -41.67 13.65
N LYS A 304 1.65 -41.13 14.83
CA LYS A 304 1.02 -39.94 15.39
C LYS A 304 1.31 -38.76 14.44
N HIS A 305 0.38 -38.43 13.57
CA HIS A 305 0.24 -37.08 13.06
C HIS A 305 -0.84 -36.40 13.87
N GLU A 306 -0.40 -35.76 14.94
CA GLU A 306 -1.18 -34.82 15.72
C GLU A 306 -1.47 -33.63 14.80
N TYR A 307 -2.66 -33.62 14.18
CA TYR A 307 -3.22 -32.42 13.58
C TYR A 307 -3.35 -31.40 14.69
N THR A 308 -2.34 -30.54 14.83
CA THR A 308 -2.39 -29.41 15.75
C THR A 308 -3.32 -28.41 15.09
N TYR A 309 -4.61 -28.52 15.40
CA TYR A 309 -5.58 -27.47 15.18
C TYR A 309 -4.98 -26.18 15.76
N MET A 310 -4.67 -25.22 14.89
CA MET A 310 -4.34 -23.88 15.33
C MET A 310 -5.56 -23.39 16.13
N PRO A 311 -5.43 -23.09 17.43
CA PRO A 311 -6.60 -22.78 18.23
C PRO A 311 -7.20 -21.47 17.71
N ILE A 312 -8.50 -21.53 17.42
CA ILE A 312 -9.41 -20.41 17.08
C ILE A 312 -9.25 -19.19 18.02
N ASN A 313 -8.56 -19.37 19.15
CA ASN A 313 -8.19 -18.32 20.10
C ASN A 313 -7.14 -17.32 19.58
N LEU A 314 -6.28 -17.64 18.61
CA LEU A 314 -5.28 -16.67 18.12
C LEU A 314 -5.91 -15.56 17.25
N ILE A 315 -6.93 -15.92 16.45
CA ILE A 315 -7.73 -14.95 15.68
C ILE A 315 -8.54 -14.05 16.61
N LYS A 316 -9.05 -14.59 17.74
CA LYS A 316 -9.71 -13.78 18.78
C LYS A 316 -8.74 -12.83 19.49
N ILE A 317 -7.50 -13.24 19.74
CA ILE A 317 -6.48 -12.39 20.39
C ILE A 317 -6.04 -11.26 19.45
N GLN A 318 -5.89 -11.52 18.14
CA GLN A 318 -5.56 -10.47 17.16
C GLN A 318 -6.72 -9.48 16.94
N LEU A 319 -7.97 -9.95 16.88
CA LEU A 319 -9.13 -9.05 16.81
C LEU A 319 -9.33 -8.24 18.10
N SER A 320 -9.03 -8.82 19.27
CA SER A 320 -9.12 -8.10 20.54
C SER A 320 -8.13 -6.95 20.62
N ILE A 321 -6.93 -7.10 20.05
CA ILE A 321 -5.94 -6.00 19.99
C ILE A 321 -6.43 -4.87 19.05
N CYS A 322 -7.05 -5.19 17.91
CA CYS A 322 -7.68 -4.18 17.04
C CYS A 322 -8.86 -3.46 17.70
N ILE A 323 -9.68 -4.16 18.50
CA ILE A 323 -10.81 -3.55 19.21
C ILE A 323 -10.32 -2.66 20.37
N THR A 324 -9.25 -3.06 21.08
CA THR A 324 -8.73 -2.27 22.22
C THR A 324 -8.01 -0.99 21.77
N CYS A 325 -7.47 -0.96 20.54
CA CYS A 325 -6.89 0.26 19.97
C CYS A 325 -7.93 1.24 19.38
N ILE A 326 -9.22 0.91 19.42
CA ILE A 326 -10.33 1.77 18.95
C ILE A 326 -11.07 2.46 20.11
N GLU A 327 -10.77 2.12 21.38
CA GLU A 327 -11.36 2.77 22.57
C GLU A 327 -10.39 3.68 23.35
N ILE A 328 -9.37 4.28 22.70
CA ILE A 328 -8.59 5.40 23.24
C ILE A 328 -8.42 6.47 22.15
#